data_AF-A0A3P8AJK9-F1
#
_entry.id   AF-A0A3P8AJK9-F1
#
_cell.length_a   1.000
_cell.length_b   1.000
_cell.length_c   1.000
_cell.angle_alpha   90.00
_cell.angle_beta   90.00
_cell.angle_gamma   90.00
#
_symmetry.space_group_name_H-M   'P 1'
#
loop_
_entity.id
_entity.type
_entity.pdbx_description
1 polymer ?
#
loop_
_entity_poly.entity_id
_entity_poly.type
_entity_poly.pdbx_seq_one_letter_code
_entity_poly.pdbx_strand_id
1 'polypeptide(L)'
;MGNRYIHLTNYSINRLNSEYISNTNEFATKGHKWSLRAFWTYLKAKGISPAPIWSNIKDVVVKTIISTEAAFNTAVNIYCNHSFSVHEIFGFDIFLDEDLQPWLLEVNVSPR
;
A
#
# COMPACT_ATOMS: atom_id res chain seq x y z
N MET A 1 -3.55 14.44 23.59
CA MET A 1 -2.68 14.06 22.45
C MET A 1 -1.98 12.76 22.82
N GLY A 2 -2.66 11.60 22.72
CA GLY A 2 -2.47 10.57 23.76
C GLY A 2 -2.14 9.14 23.35
N ASN A 3 -2.22 8.74 22.08
CA ASN A 3 -1.85 7.37 21.71
C ASN A 3 -1.37 7.26 20.26
N ARG A 4 -0.05 7.16 20.06
CA ARG A 4 0.58 7.03 18.73
C ARG A 4 0.24 5.72 18.03
N TYR A 5 -0.20 4.70 18.76
CA TYR A 5 -0.55 3.39 18.20
C TYR A 5 -1.93 3.37 17.52
N ILE A 6 -2.75 4.42 17.69
CA ILE A 6 -4.09 4.51 17.05
C ILE A 6 -4.02 5.25 15.71
N HIS A 7 -3.14 6.26 15.60
CA HIS A 7 -3.08 7.15 14.44
C HIS A 7 -2.03 6.76 13.41
N LEU A 8 -1.04 5.95 13.82
CA LEU A 8 0.03 5.48 12.95
C LEU A 8 -0.16 3.98 12.75
N THR A 9 -0.29 3.56 11.49
CA THR A 9 -0.40 2.15 11.12
C THR A 9 0.96 1.50 10.86
N ASN A 10 2.07 2.25 10.96
CA ASN A 10 3.41 1.72 10.71
C ASN A 10 3.71 0.50 11.60
N TYR A 11 4.11 -0.60 10.98
CA TYR A 11 4.43 -1.84 11.70
C TYR A 11 5.61 -1.70 12.67
N SER A 12 6.60 -0.86 12.33
CA SER A 12 7.73 -0.55 13.22
C SER A 12 7.28 0.04 14.56
N ILE A 13 6.17 0.77 14.57
CA ILE A 13 5.59 1.39 15.76
C ILE A 13 4.64 0.42 16.43
N ASN A 14 3.70 -0.18 15.69
CA ASN A 14 2.66 -1.03 16.27
C ASN A 14 3.17 -2.34 16.87
N ARG A 15 4.28 -2.91 16.40
CA ARG A 15 4.83 -4.14 17.02
C ARG A 15 5.24 -3.95 18.48
N LEU A 16 5.50 -2.70 18.87
CA LEU A 16 5.92 -2.34 20.23
C LEU A 16 4.73 -2.09 21.14
N ASN A 17 3.50 -2.10 20.62
CA ASN A 17 2.29 -2.02 21.43
C ASN A 17 2.10 -3.35 22.17
N SER A 18 1.89 -3.30 23.49
CA SER A 18 1.59 -4.48 24.32
C SER A 18 0.31 -5.21 23.89
N GLU A 19 -0.59 -4.53 23.19
CA GLU A 19 -1.82 -5.10 22.63
C GLU A 19 -1.64 -5.62 21.19
N TYR A 20 -0.42 -5.62 20.63
CA TYR A 20 -0.18 -6.10 19.28
C TYR A 20 -0.49 -7.61 19.16
N ILE A 21 -1.48 -7.92 18.34
CA ILE A 21 -1.88 -9.29 18.02
C ILE A 21 -1.26 -9.69 16.67
N SER A 22 -0.40 -10.70 16.67
CA SER A 22 0.06 -11.37 15.46
C SER A 22 -1.02 -12.28 14.89
N ASN A 23 -1.15 -12.33 13.57
CA ASN A 23 -2.04 -13.28 12.91
C ASN A 23 -1.44 -14.70 12.93
N THR A 24 -2.28 -15.71 13.14
CA THR A 24 -1.87 -17.13 13.21
C THR A 24 -1.70 -17.78 11.85
N ASN A 25 -2.33 -17.23 10.81
CA ASN A 25 -2.19 -17.66 9.42
C ASN A 25 -2.58 -16.53 8.43
N GLU A 26 -2.38 -16.79 7.15
CA GLU A 26 -2.62 -15.85 6.05
C GLU A 26 -4.09 -15.48 5.78
N PHE A 27 -5.05 -16.18 6.40
CA PHE A 27 -6.48 -15.88 6.33
C PHE A 27 -7.00 -15.19 7.60
N ALA A 28 -6.18 -15.11 8.64
CA ALA A 28 -6.62 -14.58 9.92
C ALA A 28 -6.89 -13.07 9.82
N THR A 29 -8.03 -12.66 10.39
CA THR A 29 -8.54 -11.29 10.37
C THR A 29 -8.68 -10.74 11.79
N LYS A 30 -7.80 -11.17 12.71
CA LYS A 30 -7.84 -10.75 14.12
C LYS A 30 -6.58 -10.00 14.56
N GLY A 31 -5.46 -10.22 13.87
CA GLY A 31 -4.20 -9.54 14.14
C GLY A 31 -4.15 -8.11 13.60
N HIS A 32 -3.09 -7.39 13.89
CA HIS A 32 -2.89 -6.00 13.44
C HIS A 32 -2.30 -5.88 12.04
N LYS A 33 -1.93 -7.01 11.41
CA LYS A 33 -1.41 -7.06 10.04
C LYS A 33 -2.11 -8.18 9.27
N TRP A 34 -2.93 -7.82 8.29
CA TRP A 34 -3.64 -8.78 7.44
C TRP A 34 -2.94 -8.90 6.09
N SER A 35 -2.98 -10.09 5.50
CA SER A 35 -2.66 -10.24 4.08
C SER A 35 -3.75 -9.54 3.25
N LEU A 36 -3.42 -9.11 2.03
CA LEU A 36 -4.43 -8.61 1.10
C LEU A 36 -5.52 -9.68 0.85
N ARG A 37 -5.15 -10.97 0.82
CA ARG A 37 -6.13 -12.05 0.67
C ARG A 37 -7.11 -12.10 1.85
N ALA A 38 -6.62 -12.00 3.08
CA ALA A 38 -7.49 -11.94 4.27
C ALA A 38 -8.42 -10.72 4.23
N PHE A 39 -7.89 -9.55 3.84
CA PHE A 39 -8.68 -8.34 3.67
C PHE A 39 -9.79 -8.48 2.62
N TRP A 40 -9.49 -9.04 1.44
CA TRP A 40 -10.50 -9.26 0.40
C TRP A 40 -11.54 -10.30 0.81
N THR A 41 -11.14 -11.36 1.51
CA THR A 41 -12.07 -12.34 2.07
C THR A 41 -13.00 -11.68 3.10
N TYR A 42 -12.47 -10.81 3.96
CA TYR A 42 -13.25 -10.07 4.94
C TYR A 42 -14.30 -9.17 4.28
N LEU A 43 -13.92 -8.39 3.26
CA LEU A 43 -14.86 -7.51 2.54
C LEU A 43 -15.95 -8.31 1.82
N LYS A 44 -15.58 -9.42 1.16
CA LYS A 44 -16.56 -10.31 0.51
C LYS A 44 -17.57 -10.87 1.51
N ALA A 45 -17.12 -11.29 2.69
CA ALA A 45 -18.02 -11.77 3.75
C ALA A 45 -18.97 -10.68 4.29
N LYS A 46 -18.65 -9.40 4.09
CA LYS A 46 -19.49 -8.24 4.41
C LYS A 46 -20.40 -7.81 3.24
N GLY A 47 -20.42 -8.55 2.13
CA GLY A 47 -21.21 -8.21 0.94
C GLY A 47 -20.57 -7.12 0.06
N ILE A 48 -19.32 -6.75 0.31
CA ILE A 48 -18.60 -5.72 -0.44
C ILE A 48 -17.75 -6.39 -1.52
N SER A 49 -17.92 -5.97 -2.77
CA SER A 49 -17.09 -6.45 -3.88
C SER A 49 -15.70 -5.80 -3.85
N PRO A 50 -14.60 -6.56 -3.81
CA PRO A 50 -13.25 -6.00 -3.86
C PRO A 50 -12.84 -5.41 -5.21
N ALA A 51 -13.50 -5.81 -6.31
CA ALA A 51 -13.05 -5.49 -7.66
C ALA A 51 -13.03 -3.97 -7.95
N PRO A 52 -14.07 -3.19 -7.59
CA PRO A 52 -14.04 -1.73 -7.75
C PRO A 52 -12.93 -1.06 -6.93
N ILE A 53 -12.76 -1.46 -5.67
CA ILE A 53 -11.73 -0.92 -4.77
C ILE A 53 -10.34 -1.15 -5.35
N TRP A 54 -10.07 -2.39 -5.79
CA TRP A 54 -8.78 -2.74 -6.40
C TRP A 54 -8.55 -2.01 -7.72
N SER A 55 -9.60 -1.76 -8.50
CA SER A 55 -9.50 -0.94 -9.71
C SER A 55 -9.08 0.50 -9.39
N ASN A 56 -9.70 1.11 -8.39
CA ASN A 56 -9.39 2.48 -7.97
C ASN A 56 -7.98 2.57 -7.37
N ILE A 57 -7.53 1.57 -6.60
CA ILE A 57 -6.15 1.51 -6.09
C ILE A 57 -5.15 1.50 -7.26
N LYS A 58 -5.37 0.65 -8.26
CA LYS A 58 -4.50 0.60 -9.45
C LYS A 58 -4.49 1.94 -10.21
N ASP A 59 -5.63 2.60 -10.31
CA ASP A 59 -5.74 3.89 -10.98
C ASP A 59 -4.90 4.98 -10.27
N VAL A 60 -4.96 5.04 -8.93
CA VAL A 60 -4.09 5.92 -8.12
C VAL A 60 -2.61 5.61 -8.38
N VAL A 61 -2.22 4.33 -8.35
CA VAL A 61 -0.84 3.90 -8.59
C VAL A 61 -0.36 4.31 -10.00
N VAL A 62 -1.15 4.01 -11.04
CA VAL A 62 -0.79 4.34 -12.43
C VAL A 62 -0.64 5.84 -12.63
N LYS A 63 -1.61 6.64 -12.15
CA LYS A 63 -1.56 8.11 -12.25
C LYS A 63 -0.33 8.68 -11.53
N THR A 64 0.03 8.11 -10.38
CA THR A 64 1.22 8.52 -9.64
C THR A 64 2.50 8.26 -10.44
N ILE A 65 2.64 7.07 -11.03
CA ILE A 65 3.80 6.76 -11.88
C ILE A 65 3.86 7.68 -13.11
N ILE A 66 2.74 7.86 -13.82
CA ILE A 66 2.67 8.76 -14.98
C ILE A 66 3.07 10.19 -14.61
N SER A 67 2.68 10.69 -13.43
CA SER A 67 3.06 12.04 -12.99
C SER A 67 4.58 12.26 -12.88
N THR A 68 5.34 11.17 -12.73
CA THR A 68 6.81 11.20 -12.62
C THR A 68 7.53 10.84 -13.93
N GLU A 69 6.79 10.42 -14.96
CA GLU A 69 7.32 9.86 -16.20
C GLU A 69 8.33 10.80 -16.89
N ALA A 70 8.01 12.09 -16.99
CA ALA A 70 8.90 13.06 -17.65
C ALA A 70 10.28 13.17 -16.96
N ALA A 71 10.29 13.16 -15.62
CA ALA A 71 11.52 13.22 -14.83
C ALA A 71 12.32 11.91 -14.98
N PHE A 72 11.65 10.76 -14.92
CA PHE A 72 12.30 9.46 -15.14
C PHE A 72 12.89 9.34 -16.54
N ASN A 73 12.13 9.68 -17.58
CA ASN A 73 12.60 9.61 -18.96
C ASN A 73 13.82 10.51 -19.18
N THR A 74 13.83 11.70 -18.57
CA THR A 74 14.98 12.60 -18.61
C THR A 74 16.21 11.96 -17.96
N ALA A 75 16.06 11.39 -16.76
CA ALA A 75 17.15 10.71 -16.07
C ALA A 75 17.67 9.50 -16.85
N VAL A 76 16.78 8.64 -17.35
CA VAL A 76 17.14 7.46 -18.15
C VAL A 76 17.92 7.86 -19.40
N ASN A 77 17.48 8.90 -20.12
CA ASN A 77 18.18 9.37 -21.32
C ASN A 77 19.57 9.94 -21.03
N ILE A 78 19.79 10.51 -19.84
CA ILE A 78 21.08 11.09 -19.45
C ILE A 78 22.03 10.00 -18.93
N TYR A 79 21.52 9.08 -18.11
CA TYR A 79 22.36 8.17 -17.31
C TYR A 79 22.39 6.72 -17.81
N CYS A 80 21.51 6.34 -18.74
CA CYS A 80 21.41 4.96 -19.22
C CYS A 80 21.65 4.86 -20.73
N ASN A 81 22.39 3.83 -21.13
CA ASN A 81 22.63 3.54 -22.56
C ASN A 81 21.39 2.97 -23.28
N HIS A 82 20.45 2.41 -22.52
CA HIS A 82 19.22 1.82 -23.05
C HIS A 82 18.03 2.16 -22.15
N SER A 83 16.87 2.45 -22.74
CA SER A 83 15.65 2.81 -22.01
C SER A 83 15.07 1.70 -21.15
N PHE A 84 15.45 0.45 -21.39
CA PHE A 84 14.96 -0.74 -20.67
C PHE A 84 15.97 -1.32 -19.68
N SER A 85 16.99 -0.56 -19.27
CA SER A 85 18.02 -1.05 -18.35
C SER A 85 17.70 -0.86 -16.87
N VAL A 86 16.60 -0.19 -16.53
CA VAL A 86 16.24 0.16 -15.14
C VAL A 86 14.94 -0.50 -14.74
N HIS A 87 14.93 -1.14 -13.57
CA HIS A 87 13.75 -1.71 -12.94
C HIS A 87 13.77 -1.29 -11.47
N GLU A 88 12.64 -0.81 -10.96
CA GLU A 88 12.51 -0.34 -9.58
C GLU A 88 11.24 -0.95 -8.96
N ILE A 89 11.32 -1.33 -7.69
CA ILE A 89 10.17 -1.84 -6.93
C ILE A 89 9.74 -0.76 -5.94
N PHE A 90 8.53 -0.25 -6.14
CA PHE A 90 7.94 0.75 -5.25
C PHE A 90 6.96 0.11 -4.25
N GLY A 91 7.04 0.57 -3.00
CA GLY A 91 6.01 0.34 -2.00
C GLY A 91 5.01 1.49 -2.00
N PHE A 92 3.73 1.21 -2.23
CA PHE A 92 2.67 2.20 -2.17
C PHE A 92 1.89 2.05 -0.87
N ASP A 93 1.87 3.13 -0.09
CA ASP A 93 1.06 3.21 1.13
C ASP A 93 -0.27 3.87 0.77
N ILE A 94 -1.33 3.07 0.73
CA ILE A 94 -2.68 3.49 0.33
C ILE A 94 -3.60 3.43 1.55
N PHE A 95 -4.31 4.52 1.78
CA PHE A 95 -5.36 4.63 2.79
C PHE A 95 -6.74 4.49 2.14
N LEU A 96 -7.64 3.73 2.76
CA LEU A 96 -9.05 3.64 2.34
C LEU A 96 -9.90 4.41 3.36
N ASP A 97 -10.74 5.32 2.88
CA ASP A 97 -11.70 6.03 3.73
C ASP A 97 -12.97 5.21 4.01
N GLU A 98 -13.95 5.84 4.66
CA GLU A 98 -15.24 5.23 5.00
C GLU A 98 -16.08 4.81 3.78
N ASP A 99 -15.87 5.46 2.63
CA ASP A 99 -16.49 5.15 1.34
C ASP A 99 -15.62 4.20 0.49
N LEU A 100 -14.55 3.66 1.08
CA LEU A 100 -13.56 2.79 0.44
C LEU A 100 -12.86 3.44 -0.77
N GLN A 101 -12.76 4.77 -0.79
CA GLN A 101 -11.95 5.49 -1.76
C GLN A 101 -10.47 5.41 -1.37
N PRO A 102 -9.58 5.12 -2.34
CA PRO A 102 -8.15 5.05 -2.09
C PRO A 102 -7.47 6.41 -2.17
N TRP A 103 -6.66 6.71 -1.16
CA TRP A 103 -5.84 7.90 -1.03
C TRP A 103 -4.37 7.50 -0.95
N LEU A 104 -3.54 8.10 -1.78
CA LEU A 104 -2.08 7.92 -1.72
C LEU A 104 -1.53 8.65 -0.48
N LEU A 105 -0.82 7.94 0.39
CA LEU A 105 -0.08 8.54 1.50
C LEU A 105 1.37 8.81 1.12
N GLU A 106 2.08 7.79 0.68
CA GLU A 106 3.49 7.88 0.29
C GLU A 106 3.88 6.80 -0.73
N VAL A 107 4.98 7.05 -1.42
CA VAL A 107 5.65 6.10 -2.31
C VAL A 107 7.05 5.86 -1.79
N ASN A 108 7.33 4.60 -1.44
CA ASN A 108 8.59 4.14 -0.91
C ASN A 108 9.44 3.51 -2.03
N VAL A 109 10.63 4.08 -2.28
CA VAL A 109 11.63 3.57 -3.25
C VAL A 109 12.42 2.36 -2.74
N SER A 110 12.27 1.97 -1.48
CA SER A 110 12.94 0.79 -0.94
C SER A 110 12.06 0.11 0.11
N PRO A 111 10.96 -0.52 -0.33
CA PRO A 111 10.08 -1.25 0.59
C PRO A 111 10.84 -2.40 1.29
N ARG A 112 10.51 -2.65 2.55
CA ARG A 112 11.11 -3.70 3.39
C ARG A 112 10.26 -4.96 3.48
#